data_AF-A0AAX3X4D8-F1
#
_entry.id   AF-A0AAX3X4D8-F1
#
_cell.length_a   1.000
_cell.length_b   1.000
_cell.length_c   1.000
_cell.angle_alpha   90.00
_cell.angle_beta   90.00
_cell.angle_gamma   90.00
#
_symmetry.space_group_name_H-M   'P 1'
#
loop_
_entity.id
_entity.type
_entity.pdbx_description
1 polymer ?
#
loop_
_entity_poly.entity_id
_entity_poly.type
_entity_poly.pdbx_seq_one_letter_code
_entity_poly.pdbx_strand_id
1 'polypeptide(L)' 'MKRNECIKCLALFLFSTVFLYGVGETYDVAWLQFHFFGDFNEEGFYFSFSSLLPVLGGILIVALYETLFKRFI' A
#
# COMPACT_ATOMS: atom_id res chain seq x y z
N MET A 1 1.15 -0.05 -20.01
CA MET A 1 1.37 1.21 -19.25
C MET A 1 2.85 1.58 -19.35
N LYS A 2 3.23 2.82 -19.71
CA LYS A 2 4.65 3.20 -19.83
C LYS A 2 5.31 3.12 -18.44
N ARG A 3 6.54 2.59 -18.34
CA ARG A 3 7.29 2.41 -17.07
C ARG A 3 7.25 3.65 -16.16
N ASN A 4 7.34 4.84 -16.76
CA ASN A 4 7.30 6.12 -16.07
C ASN A 4 5.96 6.39 -15.35
N GLU A 5 4.85 6.00 -15.95
CA GLU A 5 3.52 6.20 -15.36
C GLU A 5 3.31 5.27 -14.16
N CYS A 6 3.83 4.03 -14.22
CA CYS A 6 3.82 3.11 -13.09
C CYS A 6 4.61 3.66 -11.89
N ILE A 7 5.81 4.22 -12.14
CA ILE A 7 6.64 4.84 -11.10
C ILE A 7 5.94 6.05 -10.47
N LYS A 8 5.30 6.91 -11.29
CA LYS A 8 4.53 8.05 -10.80
C LYS A 8 3.34 7.62 -9.95
N CYS A 9 2.58 6.62 -10.39
CA CYS A 9 1.45 6.09 -9.61
C CYS A 9 1.91 5.50 -8.29
N LEU A 10 3.02 4.74 -8.28
CA LEU A 10 3.59 4.18 -7.06
C LEU A 10 4.06 5.28 -6.11
N ALA A 11 4.78 6.28 -6.63
CA ALA A 11 5.26 7.41 -5.84
C ALA A 11 4.10 8.23 -5.25
N LEU A 12 3.06 8.49 -6.05
CA LEU A 12 1.86 9.20 -5.60
C LEU A 12 1.13 8.41 -4.52
N PHE A 13 0.98 7.09 -4.71
CA PHE A 13 0.36 6.20 -3.73
C PHE A 13 1.14 6.24 -2.41
N LEU A 14 2.45 5.95 -2.43
CA LEU A 14 3.30 5.97 -1.24
C LEU A 14 3.29 7.33 -0.54
N PHE A 15 3.36 8.42 -1.29
CA PHE A 15 3.28 9.77 -0.74
C PHE A 15 1.94 10.01 -0.05
N SER A 16 0.83 9.68 -0.71
CA SER A 16 -0.51 9.86 -0.14
C SER A 16 -0.71 9.02 1.12
N THR A 17 -0.21 7.78 1.14
CA THR A 17 -0.30 6.89 2.29
C THR A 17 0.49 7.43 3.49
N VAL A 18 1.75 7.84 3.29
CA VAL A 18 2.57 8.41 4.36
C VAL A 18 2.00 9.74 4.86
N PHE A 19 1.50 10.58 3.94
CA PHE A 19 0.85 11.84 4.31
C PHE A 19 -0.38 11.61 5.17
N LEU A 20 -1.25 10.67 4.79
CA LEU A 20 -2.45 10.31 5.55
C LEU A 20 -2.10 9.76 6.93
N TYR A 21 -1.06 8.94 7.04
CA TYR A 21 -0.54 8.49 8.34
C TYR A 21 -0.04 9.66 9.19
N GLY A 22 0.75 10.57 8.62
CA GLY A 22 1.22 11.76 9.35
C GLY A 22 0.10 12.65 9.85
N VAL A 23 -0.96 12.83 9.05
CA VAL A 23 -2.18 13.56 9.47
C VAL A 23 -2.89 12.81 10.59
N GLY A 24 -3.05 11.49 10.49
CA GLY A 24 -3.64 10.66 11.54
C GLY A 24 -2.94 10.80 12.89
N GLU A 25 -1.61 10.75 12.88
CA GLU A 25 -0.79 10.94 14.09
C GLU A 25 -0.87 12.38 14.63
N THR A 26 -0.87 13.38 13.76
CA THR A 26 -0.86 14.80 14.18
C THR A 26 -2.17 15.26 14.82
N TYR A 27 -3.29 14.75 14.31
CA TYR A 27 -4.64 15.17 14.72
C TYR A 27 -5.37 14.12 15.55
N ASP A 28 -4.65 13.08 16.00
CA ASP A 28 -5.18 11.98 16.82
C ASP A 28 -6.39 11.26 16.19
N VAL A 29 -6.35 11.10 14.86
CA VAL A 29 -7.44 10.46 14.11
C VAL A 29 -7.16 8.96 14.01
N ALA A 30 -7.74 8.19 14.94
CA ALA A 30 -7.46 6.77 15.12
C ALA A 30 -7.46 5.94 13.83
N TRP A 31 -8.47 6.10 12.95
CA TRP A 31 -8.56 5.30 11.73
C TRP A 31 -7.51 5.65 10.64
N LEU A 32 -6.87 6.83 10.74
CA LEU A 32 -5.76 7.28 9.89
C LEU A 32 -4.39 6.97 10.48
N GLN A 33 -4.30 6.57 11.75
CA GLN A 33 -3.03 6.24 12.39
C GLN A 33 -2.47 4.93 11.85
N PHE A 34 -1.14 4.80 11.90
CA PHE A 34 -0.50 3.61 11.41
C PHE A 34 -0.49 2.51 12.47
N HIS A 35 -1.29 1.47 12.24
CA HIS A 35 -1.31 0.28 13.10
C HIS A 35 -0.65 -0.92 12.41
N PHE A 36 0.37 -1.49 13.07
CA PHE A 36 1.09 -2.68 12.61
C PHE A 36 0.22 -3.95 12.68
N PHE A 37 -0.60 -4.06 13.71
CA PHE A 37 -1.57 -5.12 13.89
C PHE A 37 -2.96 -4.58 13.55
N GLY A 38 -3.80 -5.40 12.93
CA GLY A 38 -5.18 -5.03 12.67
C GLY A 38 -5.95 -4.92 13.98
N ASP A 39 -5.96 -3.74 14.57
CA ASP A 39 -6.94 -3.40 15.60
C ASP A 39 -8.26 -3.01 14.93
N PHE A 40 -9.36 -3.12 15.66
CA PHE A 40 -10.69 -2.68 15.22
C PHE A 40 -11.25 -1.78 16.31
N ASN A 41 -11.68 -0.57 15.93
CA ASN A 41 -12.32 0.37 16.86
C ASN A 41 -13.76 0.58 16.44
N GLU A 42 -14.56 1.09 17.37
CA GLU A 42 -15.98 1.37 17.13
C GLU A 42 -16.21 2.42 16.02
N GLU A 43 -15.18 3.20 15.66
CA GLU A 43 -15.25 4.31 14.72
C GLU A 43 -14.99 3.95 13.24
N GLY A 44 -14.53 2.72 12.93
CA GLY A 44 -14.38 2.24 11.55
C GLY A 44 -13.14 1.39 11.26
N PHE A 45 -12.94 1.06 9.97
CA PHE A 45 -11.79 0.30 9.51
C PHE A 45 -10.51 1.16 9.52
N TYR A 46 -9.50 0.72 10.26
CA TYR A 46 -8.19 1.33 10.24
C TYR A 46 -7.52 1.20 8.87
N PHE A 47 -6.76 2.23 8.48
CA PHE A 47 -5.85 2.20 7.34
C PHE A 47 -4.60 1.34 7.66
N SER A 48 -4.84 0.05 7.91
CA SER A 48 -3.84 -0.94 8.33
C SER A 48 -2.80 -1.21 7.23
N PHE A 49 -1.62 -1.73 7.62
CA PHE A 49 -0.62 -2.30 6.70
C PHE A 49 -1.23 -3.31 5.68
N SER A 50 -2.37 -3.91 6.03
CA SER A 50 -3.15 -4.74 5.10
C SER A 50 -3.57 -4.02 3.81
N SER A 51 -3.73 -2.69 3.82
CA SER A 51 -4.01 -1.89 2.62
C SER A 51 -2.84 -1.85 1.62
N LEU A 52 -1.61 -2.14 2.07
CA LEU A 52 -0.42 -2.30 1.23
C LEU A 52 -0.29 -3.72 0.66
N LEU A 53 -0.97 -4.72 1.24
CA LEU A 53 -0.89 -6.11 0.78
C LEU A 53 -1.32 -6.29 -0.69
N PRO A 54 -2.39 -5.65 -1.21
CA PRO A 54 -2.75 -5.74 -2.62
C PRO A 54 -1.67 -5.18 -3.55
N VAL A 55 -1.00 -4.08 -3.12
CA VAL A 55 0.05 -3.43 -3.92
C VAL A 55 1.32 -4.28 -3.92
N LEU A 56 1.77 -4.72 -2.75
CA LEU A 56 2.94 -5.59 -2.60
C LEU A 56 2.71 -6.96 -3.26
N GLY A 57 1.52 -7.53 -3.09
CA GLY A 57 1.11 -8.78 -3.72
C GLY A 57 1.09 -8.66 -5.25
N GLY A 58 0.55 -7.56 -5.78
CA GLY A 58 0.57 -7.28 -7.22
C GLY A 58 1.99 -7.18 -7.79
N ILE A 59 2.88 -6.43 -7.11
CA ILE A 59 4.29 -6.33 -7.52
C ILE A 59 4.98 -7.70 -7.49
N LEU A 60 4.74 -8.48 -6.43
CA LEU A 60 5.33 -9.81 -6.26
C LEU A 60 4.87 -10.79 -7.35
N ILE A 61 3.58 -10.82 -7.66
CA ILE A 61 3.02 -11.66 -8.74
C ILE A 61 3.63 -11.30 -10.08
N VAL A 62 3.73 -10.01 -10.41
CA VAL A 62 4.34 -9.55 -11.66
C VAL A 62 5.82 -9.92 -11.73
N ALA A 63 6.57 -9.73 -10.63
CA ALA A 63 7.97 -10.12 -10.55
C ALA A 63 8.16 -11.64 -10.74
N LEU A 64 7.32 -12.46 -10.10
CA LEU A 64 7.33 -13.91 -10.26
C LEU A 64 6.98 -14.33 -11.70
N TYR A 65 5.99 -13.69 -12.32
CA TYR A 65 5.62 -13.95 -13.70
C TYR A 65 6.76 -13.64 -14.69
N GLU A 66 7.37 -12.46 -14.56
CA GLU A 66 8.49 -12.02 -15.42
C GLU A 66 9.75 -12.88 -15.22
N THR A 67 10.00 -13.37 -14.00
CA THR A 67 11.24 -14.10 -13.68
C THR A 67 11.13 -15.61 -13.94
N LEU A 68 9.99 -16.21 -13.57
CA LEU A 68 9.79 -17.65 -13.65
C LEU A 68 9.02 -18.03 -14.92
N PHE A 69 7.85 -17.43 -15.16
CA PHE A 69 6.94 -17.91 -16.22
C PHE A 69 7.36 -17.51 -17.64
N LYS A 70 7.93 -16.31 -17.83
CA LYS A 70 8.50 -15.92 -19.14
C LYS A 70 9.66 -16.80 -19.60
N ARG A 71 10.29 -17.55 -18.70
CA ARG A 71 11.39 -18.46 -19.03
C ARG A 71 10.89 -19.83 -19.51
N PHE A 72 9.60 -20.12 -19.31
CA PHE A 72 8.95 -21.40 -19.68
C PHE A 72 8.02 -21.30 -20.90
N ILE A 73 7.84 -20.11 -21.48
CA ILE A 73 7.13 -19.86 -22.76
C ILE A 73 8.19 -19.46 -23.79
#